data_AF-A0A1C6WBZ7-F1
#
_entry.id   AF-A0A1C6WBZ7-F1
#
_cell.length_a   1.000
_cell.length_b   1.000
_cell.length_c   1.000
_cell.angle_alpha   90.00
_cell.angle_beta   90.00
_cell.angle_gamma   90.00
#
_symmetry.space_group_name_H-M   'P 1'
#
loop_
_entity.id
_entity.type
_entity.pdbx_description
1 polymer ?
#
loop_
_entity_poly.entity_id
_entity_poly.type
_entity_poly.pdbx_seq_one_letter_code
_entity_poly.pdbx_strand_id
1 'polypeptide(L)'
;MDKNVCKLFVDTDKVFNQGNIKEDAFNNSDVYKKFCPKGGCSSNYDRLGALCGYLLAELPKLNNNPKGSEDNANQNYEFIFMWLADKFLKISRNVSVSLNDYYEKFIVSNGGSFNCWDTLDNKEHFKDSNLSIMSLFYQLFMNICSAIMKNEISNFELKKFKDTDYDYYQIYDLISTQVSNCDPYVQLLINFKKTYDDYRELAITKIPEDEHDNIYSLACSPINSNDDQPELLFG
;
A
#
# COMPACT_ATOMS: atom_id res chain seq x y z
N MET A 1 -8.26 -7.63 -6.48
CA MET A 1 -8.22 -6.95 -5.16
C MET A 1 -9.63 -6.58 -4.70
N ASP A 2 -9.94 -6.77 -3.42
CA ASP A 2 -11.27 -6.51 -2.84
C ASP A 2 -11.51 -5.00 -2.60
N LYS A 3 -12.69 -4.48 -2.98
CA LYS A 3 -13.10 -3.08 -2.75
C LYS A 3 -13.04 -2.67 -1.27
N ASN A 4 -13.29 -3.61 -0.35
CA ASN A 4 -13.24 -3.37 1.08
C ASN A 4 -11.82 -3.12 1.59
N VAL A 5 -10.80 -3.79 1.02
CA VAL A 5 -9.39 -3.52 1.33
C VAL A 5 -9.06 -2.08 0.93
N CYS A 6 -9.41 -1.68 -0.29
CA CYS A 6 -9.22 -0.30 -0.73
C CYS A 6 -9.94 0.71 0.18
N LYS A 7 -11.19 0.42 0.55
CA LYS A 7 -11.96 1.28 1.45
C LYS A 7 -11.29 1.44 2.81
N LEU A 8 -10.78 0.35 3.40
CA LEU A 8 -10.09 0.38 4.68
C LEU A 8 -8.90 1.35 4.68
N PHE A 9 -8.05 1.27 3.66
CA PHE A 9 -6.89 2.15 3.54
C PHE A 9 -7.28 3.59 3.18
N VAL A 10 -8.22 3.79 2.25
CA VAL A 10 -8.74 5.13 1.88
C VAL A 10 -9.33 5.84 3.10
N ASP A 11 -10.14 5.16 3.91
CA ASP A 11 -10.77 5.74 5.08
C ASP A 11 -9.75 6.05 6.19
N THR A 12 -8.76 5.17 6.38
CA THR A 12 -7.65 5.41 7.31
C THR A 12 -6.81 6.62 6.87
N ASP A 13 -6.55 6.77 5.57
CA ASP A 13 -5.76 7.87 5.02
C ASP A 13 -6.45 9.23 5.14
N LYS A 14 -7.79 9.29 5.20
CA LYS A 14 -8.52 10.55 5.45
C LYS A 14 -8.17 11.18 6.80
N VAL A 15 -7.71 10.37 7.75
CA VAL A 15 -7.30 10.78 9.10
C VAL A 15 -5.87 11.33 9.10
N PHE A 16 -5.11 11.21 8.00
CA PHE A 16 -3.75 11.72 7.85
C PHE A 16 -3.73 13.01 7.01
N ASN A 17 -2.86 13.97 7.35
CA ASN A 17 -2.60 15.16 6.54
C ASN A 17 -1.17 15.67 6.73
N GLN A 18 -0.42 15.83 5.62
CA GLN A 18 0.87 16.53 5.60
C GLN A 18 1.84 16.13 6.73
N GLY A 19 1.98 14.83 6.99
CA GLY A 19 2.89 14.32 8.03
C GLY A 19 2.27 14.22 9.42
N ASN A 20 1.00 14.58 9.61
CA ASN A 20 0.34 14.54 10.91
C ASN A 20 -1.00 13.82 10.87
N ILE A 21 -1.34 13.13 11.96
CA ILE A 21 -2.70 12.64 12.19
C ILE A 21 -3.59 13.83 12.53
N LYS A 22 -4.73 13.95 11.84
CA LYS A 22 -5.78 14.91 12.16
C LYS A 22 -6.43 14.53 13.48
N GLU A 23 -6.06 15.21 14.56
CA GLU A 23 -6.49 14.85 15.91
C GLU A 23 -8.01 14.79 16.05
N ASP A 24 -8.75 15.76 15.50
CA ASP A 24 -10.21 15.77 15.58
C ASP A 24 -10.83 14.55 14.89
N ALA A 25 -10.35 14.21 13.68
CA ALA A 25 -10.84 13.05 12.94
C ALA A 25 -10.50 11.73 13.65
N PHE A 26 -9.32 11.67 14.27
CA PHE A 26 -8.89 10.51 15.06
C PHE A 26 -9.72 10.38 16.34
N ASN A 27 -9.89 11.46 17.10
CA ASN A 27 -10.55 11.48 18.40
C ASN A 27 -12.06 11.21 18.30
N ASN A 28 -12.67 11.60 17.17
CA ASN A 28 -14.08 11.32 16.85
C ASN A 28 -14.33 9.84 16.50
N SER A 29 -13.27 9.02 16.38
CA SER A 29 -13.36 7.62 16.03
C SER A 29 -12.94 6.74 17.23
N ASP A 30 -13.94 6.19 17.93
CA ASP A 30 -13.70 5.27 19.05
C ASP A 30 -12.99 3.98 18.63
N VAL A 31 -13.03 3.61 17.34
CA VAL A 31 -12.37 2.40 16.86
C VAL A 31 -10.84 2.52 16.88
N TYR A 32 -10.27 3.69 16.58
CA TYR A 32 -8.82 3.86 16.59
C TYR A 32 -8.28 3.95 18.02
N LYS A 33 -9.01 4.62 18.93
CA LYS A 33 -8.59 4.81 20.32
C LYS A 33 -8.40 3.50 21.09
N LYS A 34 -9.05 2.41 20.67
CA LYS A 34 -8.85 1.06 21.22
C LYS A 34 -7.42 0.53 21.08
N PHE A 35 -6.68 1.05 20.11
CA PHE A 35 -5.31 0.66 19.81
C PHE A 35 -4.28 1.65 20.38
N CYS A 36 -4.69 2.62 21.21
CA CYS A 36 -3.75 3.50 21.89
C CYS A 36 -2.97 2.75 22.99
N PRO A 37 -1.71 3.15 23.26
CA PRO A 37 -0.97 2.63 24.40
C PRO A 37 -1.63 3.01 25.73
N LYS A 38 -1.18 2.36 26.82
CA LYS A 38 -1.57 2.75 28.18
C LYS A 38 -1.12 4.19 28.44
N GLY A 39 -2.07 5.09 28.71
CA GLY A 39 -1.82 6.54 28.78
C GLY A 39 -2.46 7.33 27.63
N GLY A 40 -2.99 6.65 26.61
CA GLY A 40 -3.66 7.27 25.46
C GLY A 40 -2.71 7.61 24.32
N CYS A 41 -3.26 8.05 23.19
CA CYS A 41 -2.46 8.50 22.04
C CYS A 41 -2.14 9.99 22.15
N SER A 42 -0.99 10.31 22.71
CA SER A 42 -0.57 11.69 23.01
C SER A 42 0.29 12.30 21.91
N SER A 43 1.12 11.49 21.25
CA SER A 43 2.01 11.90 20.19
C SER A 43 1.44 11.58 18.79
N ASN A 44 2.02 12.18 17.76
CA ASN A 44 1.70 11.83 16.36
C ASN A 44 2.03 10.35 16.07
N TYR A 45 3.13 9.83 16.61
CA TYR A 45 3.51 8.43 16.47
C TYR A 45 2.60 7.48 17.26
N ASP A 46 2.10 7.87 18.43
CA ASP A 46 1.11 7.06 19.16
C ASP A 46 -0.18 6.90 18.32
N ARG A 47 -0.64 7.99 17.71
CA ARG A 47 -1.84 7.97 16.85
C ARG A 47 -1.60 7.19 15.56
N LEU A 48 -0.43 7.35 14.95
CA LEU A 48 -0.02 6.53 13.80
C LEU A 48 0.03 5.04 14.17
N GLY A 49 0.57 4.71 15.35
CA GLY A 49 0.63 3.36 15.89
C GLY A 49 -0.75 2.77 16.11
N ALA A 50 -1.69 3.56 16.63
CA ALA A 50 -3.08 3.15 16.79
C ALA A 50 -3.79 2.91 15.44
N LEU A 51 -3.55 3.75 14.42
CA LEU A 51 -4.06 3.51 13.07
C LEU A 51 -3.47 2.24 12.47
N CYS A 52 -2.17 2.00 12.67
CA CYS A 52 -1.49 0.77 12.25
C CYS A 52 -2.09 -0.47 12.93
N GLY A 53 -2.31 -0.41 14.25
CA GLY A 53 -2.98 -1.48 15.01
C GLY A 53 -4.41 -1.74 14.54
N TYR A 54 -5.16 -0.68 14.19
CA TYR A 54 -6.47 -0.81 13.58
C TYR A 54 -6.41 -1.54 12.23
N LEU A 55 -5.49 -1.16 11.34
CA LEU A 55 -5.32 -1.82 10.05
C LEU A 55 -4.94 -3.31 10.22
N LEU A 56 -4.02 -3.63 11.14
CA LEU A 56 -3.64 -5.01 11.46
C LEU A 56 -4.83 -5.84 11.98
N ALA A 57 -5.76 -5.22 12.69
CA ALA A 57 -6.94 -5.90 13.21
C ALA A 57 -8.05 -6.08 12.17
N GLU A 58 -8.26 -5.11 11.28
CA GLU A 58 -9.37 -5.14 10.32
C GLU A 58 -9.02 -5.83 9.01
N LEU A 59 -7.80 -5.66 8.50
CA LEU A 59 -7.41 -6.20 7.20
C LEU A 59 -7.59 -7.72 7.08
N PRO A 60 -7.21 -8.55 8.09
CA PRO A 60 -7.43 -10.00 8.03
C PRO A 60 -8.91 -10.42 7.97
N LYS A 61 -9.84 -9.56 8.40
CA LYS A 61 -11.28 -9.85 8.36
C LYS A 61 -11.86 -9.69 6.96
N LEU A 62 -11.15 -9.03 6.06
CA LEU A 62 -11.57 -8.76 4.68
C LEU A 62 -11.12 -9.87 3.71
N ASN A 63 -10.24 -10.77 4.15
CA ASN A 63 -9.81 -11.90 3.34
C ASN A 63 -10.89 -13.00 3.37
N ASN A 64 -11.55 -13.22 2.23
CA ASN A 64 -12.61 -14.22 2.07
C ASN A 64 -12.10 -15.69 2.03
N ASN A 65 -10.78 -15.90 2.15
CA ASN A 65 -10.18 -17.23 2.10
C ASN A 65 -10.07 -17.82 3.52
N PRO A 66 -10.16 -19.16 3.67
CA PRO A 66 -10.13 -19.83 4.97
C PRO A 66 -8.89 -19.41 5.77
N LYS A 67 -9.12 -19.04 7.04
CA LYS A 67 -8.08 -18.70 8.01
C LYS A 67 -6.97 -19.76 7.99
N GLY A 68 -5.75 -19.38 7.61
CA GLY A 68 -4.55 -20.20 7.83
C GLY A 68 -3.68 -20.59 6.64
N SER A 69 -3.86 -20.02 5.43
CA SER A 69 -2.78 -20.11 4.43
C SER A 69 -1.75 -19.00 4.67
N GLU A 70 -0.47 -19.36 4.71
CA GLU A 70 0.66 -18.44 4.95
C GLU A 70 0.65 -17.28 3.93
N ASP A 71 0.30 -17.56 2.68
CA ASP A 71 0.16 -16.58 1.58
C ASP A 71 -0.75 -15.38 1.92
N ASN A 72 -1.87 -15.60 2.61
CA ASN A 72 -2.84 -14.54 2.92
C ASN A 72 -2.38 -13.69 4.11
N ALA A 73 -1.61 -14.27 5.03
CA ALA A 73 -1.06 -13.54 6.16
C ALA A 73 0.04 -12.58 5.67
N ASN A 74 0.88 -13.03 4.75
CA ASN A 74 1.98 -12.24 4.20
C ASN A 74 1.51 -11.07 3.34
N GLN A 75 0.48 -11.25 2.50
CA GLN A 75 -0.14 -10.14 1.75
C GLN A 75 -0.69 -9.03 2.67
N ASN A 76 -1.25 -9.39 3.82
CA ASN A 76 -1.74 -8.38 4.76
C ASN A 76 -0.58 -7.53 5.30
N TYR A 77 0.56 -8.13 5.59
CA TYR A 77 1.74 -7.40 6.06
C TYR A 77 2.34 -6.51 4.97
N GLU A 78 2.37 -6.97 3.71
CA GLU A 78 2.81 -6.15 2.57
C GLU A 78 2.07 -4.80 2.55
N PHE A 79 0.73 -4.81 2.61
CA PHE A 79 -0.07 -3.58 2.61
C PHE A 79 0.23 -2.67 3.79
N ILE A 80 0.47 -3.23 4.97
CA ILE A 80 0.80 -2.47 6.18
C ILE A 80 2.19 -1.81 6.04
N PHE A 81 3.20 -2.54 5.58
CA PHE A 81 4.55 -2.01 5.42
C PHE A 81 4.63 -0.95 4.32
N MET A 82 3.93 -1.14 3.20
CA MET A 82 3.77 -0.13 2.16
C MET A 82 3.12 1.15 2.72
N TRP A 83 2.02 1.01 3.47
CA TRP A 83 1.34 2.13 4.11
C TRP A 83 2.24 2.87 5.10
N LEU A 84 2.97 2.14 5.95
CA LEU A 84 3.92 2.73 6.90
C LEU A 84 5.03 3.49 6.20
N ALA A 85 5.59 2.93 5.12
CA ALA A 85 6.64 3.58 4.36
C ALA A 85 6.19 4.93 3.80
N ASP A 86 4.98 4.98 3.23
CA ASP A 86 4.36 6.22 2.77
C ASP A 86 4.16 7.23 3.92
N LYS A 87 3.69 6.81 5.10
CA LYS A 87 3.49 7.73 6.23
C LYS A 87 4.81 8.24 6.78
N PHE A 88 5.81 7.38 6.93
CA PHE A 88 7.14 7.77 7.42
C PHE A 88 7.81 8.79 6.50
N LEU A 89 7.73 8.62 5.18
CA LEU A 89 8.27 9.61 4.23
C LEU A 89 7.50 10.94 4.24
N LYS A 90 6.19 10.91 4.48
CA LYS A 90 5.38 12.13 4.62
C LYS A 90 5.69 12.87 5.93
N ILE A 91 6.06 12.16 6.99
CA ILE A 91 6.50 12.72 8.27
C ILE A 91 7.93 13.29 8.15
N SER A 92 8.88 12.48 7.67
CA SER A 92 10.27 12.87 7.50
C SER A 92 10.65 12.80 6.01
N ARG A 93 10.57 13.96 5.34
CA ARG A 93 10.89 14.07 3.91
C ARG A 93 12.36 13.75 3.64
N ASN A 94 12.63 13.23 2.44
CA ASN A 94 13.98 12.98 1.91
C ASN A 94 14.84 12.00 2.72
N VAL A 95 14.20 11.07 3.44
CA VAL A 95 14.92 9.99 4.13
C VAL A 95 15.01 8.79 3.19
N SER A 96 16.23 8.34 2.90
CA SER A 96 16.49 7.12 2.12
C SER A 96 17.09 6.05 3.04
N VAL A 97 16.25 5.43 3.86
CA VAL A 97 16.63 4.34 4.78
C VAL A 97 15.59 3.21 4.72
N SER A 98 15.86 2.08 5.37
CA SER A 98 14.88 1.00 5.52
C SER A 98 13.77 1.37 6.53
N LEU A 99 12.67 0.62 6.53
CA LEU A 99 11.62 0.76 7.56
C LEU A 99 12.20 0.60 8.98
N ASN A 100 13.09 -0.38 9.18
CA ASN A 100 13.75 -0.63 10.46
C ASN A 100 14.66 0.53 10.88
N ASP A 101 15.51 0.99 9.96
CA ASP A 101 16.39 2.12 10.23
C ASP A 101 15.61 3.38 10.59
N TYR A 102 14.46 3.59 9.95
CA TYR A 102 13.60 4.73 10.27
C TYR A 102 13.05 4.62 11.69
N TYR A 103 12.50 3.46 12.04
CA TYR A 103 11.98 3.19 13.38
C TYR A 103 13.04 3.45 14.45
N GLU A 104 14.24 2.89 14.30
CA GLU A 104 15.32 3.07 15.27
C GLU A 104 15.81 4.52 15.37
N LYS A 105 16.05 5.17 14.22
CA LYS A 105 16.67 6.52 14.17
C LYS A 105 15.70 7.63 14.53
N PHE A 106 14.42 7.52 14.16
CA PHE A 106 13.46 8.63 14.31
C PHE A 106 12.42 8.40 15.40
N ILE A 107 12.11 7.15 15.76
CA ILE A 107 11.12 6.84 16.80
C ILE A 107 11.84 6.50 18.11
N VAL A 108 12.62 5.41 18.13
CA VAL A 108 13.27 4.91 19.35
C VAL A 108 14.28 5.92 19.91
N SER A 109 15.16 6.45 19.06
CA SER A 109 16.21 7.38 19.49
C SER A 109 15.67 8.68 20.10
N ASN A 110 14.43 9.05 19.79
CA ASN A 110 13.75 10.22 20.35
C ASN A 110 12.89 9.89 21.59
N GLY A 111 12.99 8.67 22.13
CA GLY A 111 12.16 8.19 23.22
C GLY A 111 10.69 8.02 22.84
N GLY A 112 10.38 7.98 21.54
CA GLY A 112 9.04 7.78 21.02
C GLY A 112 8.59 6.34 21.18
N SER A 113 7.27 6.15 21.30
CA SER A 113 6.65 4.83 21.28
C SER A 113 5.89 4.63 19.96
N PHE A 114 5.95 3.42 19.42
CA PHE A 114 5.17 3.03 18.25
C PHE A 114 4.70 1.59 18.44
N ASN A 115 3.60 1.44 19.19
CA ASN A 115 3.08 0.16 19.67
C ASN A 115 2.71 -0.87 18.58
N CYS A 116 2.59 -0.43 17.32
CA CYS A 116 2.37 -1.34 16.20
C CYS A 116 3.63 -2.15 15.87
N TRP A 117 4.83 -1.63 16.16
CA TRP A 117 6.10 -2.23 15.76
C TRP A 117 6.27 -3.65 16.32
N ASP A 118 5.91 -3.88 17.58
CA ASP A 118 6.05 -5.18 18.25
C ASP A 118 5.30 -6.29 17.50
N THR A 119 4.16 -5.97 16.87
CA THR A 119 3.39 -6.96 16.08
C THR A 119 4.05 -7.24 14.73
N LEU A 120 4.83 -6.28 14.23
CA LEU A 120 5.55 -6.36 12.96
C LEU A 120 6.98 -6.90 13.15
N ASP A 121 7.44 -7.07 14.39
CA ASP A 121 8.86 -7.27 14.69
C ASP A 121 9.41 -8.57 14.09
N ASN A 122 8.61 -9.64 14.09
CA ASN A 122 8.96 -10.95 13.53
C ASN A 122 8.89 -11.01 11.98
N LYS A 123 8.77 -9.87 11.30
CA LYS A 123 8.64 -9.76 9.84
C LYS A 123 9.87 -9.08 9.24
N GLU A 124 11.04 -9.66 9.52
CA GLU A 124 12.36 -9.11 9.21
C GLU A 124 12.52 -8.67 7.75
N HIS A 125 12.13 -9.52 6.78
CA HIS A 125 12.24 -9.23 5.35
C HIS A 125 11.55 -7.92 4.93
N PHE A 126 10.40 -7.60 5.55
CA PHE A 126 9.69 -6.36 5.26
C PHE A 126 10.30 -5.16 5.98
N LYS A 127 10.86 -5.35 7.18
CA LYS A 127 11.50 -4.27 7.95
C LYS A 127 12.77 -3.75 7.26
N ASP A 128 13.49 -4.61 6.55
CA ASP A 128 14.69 -4.24 5.79
C ASP A 128 14.38 -3.58 4.44
N SER A 129 13.11 -3.51 4.06
CA SER A 129 12.67 -2.91 2.80
C SER A 129 12.93 -1.40 2.77
N ASN A 130 13.29 -0.90 1.58
CA ASN A 130 13.58 0.52 1.36
C ASN A 130 12.28 1.34 1.42
N LEU A 131 12.28 2.41 2.21
CA LEU A 131 11.10 3.26 2.39
C LEU A 131 10.58 3.86 1.08
N SER A 132 11.47 4.36 0.24
CA SER A 132 11.08 5.01 -1.03
C SER A 132 10.42 4.00 -1.97
N ILE A 133 10.97 2.79 -2.08
CA ILE A 133 10.40 1.73 -2.91
C ILE A 133 9.04 1.30 -2.38
N MET A 134 8.93 1.00 -1.08
CA MET A 134 7.65 0.60 -0.46
C MET A 134 6.58 1.69 -0.52
N SER A 135 6.97 2.97 -0.45
CA SER A 135 6.05 4.09 -0.65
C SER A 135 5.57 4.20 -2.10
N LEU A 136 6.43 3.95 -3.09
CA LEU A 136 5.99 3.89 -4.49
C LEU A 136 4.99 2.75 -4.70
N PHE A 137 5.23 1.57 -4.11
CA PHE A 137 4.25 0.49 -4.15
C PHE A 137 2.93 0.87 -3.48
N TYR A 138 2.95 1.61 -2.36
CA TYR A 138 1.73 2.12 -1.75
C TYR A 138 0.97 3.07 -2.68
N GLN A 139 1.68 3.94 -3.41
CA GLN A 139 1.05 4.84 -4.38
C GLN A 139 0.44 4.04 -5.56
N LEU A 140 1.14 3.01 -6.04
CA LEU A 140 0.61 2.10 -7.06
C LEU A 140 -0.68 1.42 -6.58
N PHE A 141 -0.67 0.88 -5.37
CA PHE A 141 -1.85 0.33 -4.70
C PHE A 141 -3.01 1.33 -4.65
N MET A 142 -2.74 2.60 -4.29
CA MET A 142 -3.77 3.63 -4.23
C MET A 142 -4.32 4.03 -5.62
N ASN A 143 -3.51 3.98 -6.68
CA ASN A 143 -3.99 4.18 -8.05
C ASN A 143 -4.97 3.06 -8.46
N ILE A 144 -4.64 1.81 -8.15
CA ILE A 144 -5.55 0.67 -8.39
C ILE A 144 -6.84 0.82 -7.58
N CYS A 145 -6.75 1.24 -6.31
CA CYS A 145 -7.93 1.50 -5.50
C CYS A 145 -8.78 2.65 -6.05
N SER A 146 -8.16 3.69 -6.62
CA SER A 146 -8.86 4.77 -7.31
C SER A 146 -9.64 4.24 -8.51
N ALA A 147 -9.03 3.43 -9.35
CA ALA A 147 -9.68 2.75 -10.48
C ALA A 147 -10.90 1.93 -10.03
N ILE A 148 -10.70 1.03 -9.07
CA ILE A 148 -11.74 0.07 -8.64
C ILE A 148 -12.89 0.75 -7.90
N MET A 149 -12.62 1.79 -7.09
CA MET A 149 -13.64 2.43 -6.25
C MET A 149 -14.28 3.68 -6.87
N LYS A 150 -13.48 4.55 -7.52
CA LYS A 150 -13.95 5.86 -8.00
C LYS A 150 -14.34 5.85 -9.47
N ASN A 151 -13.85 4.89 -10.24
CA ASN A 151 -14.17 4.69 -11.64
C ASN A 151 -14.63 3.25 -11.91
N GLU A 152 -15.53 2.75 -11.06
CA GLU A 152 -16.07 1.41 -11.21
C GLU A 152 -16.74 1.21 -12.57
N ILE A 153 -16.69 -0.01 -13.11
CA ILE A 153 -17.17 -0.33 -14.47
C ILE A 153 -18.67 0.00 -14.67
N SER A 154 -19.48 -0.06 -13.61
CA SER A 154 -20.89 0.33 -13.60
C SER A 154 -21.12 1.84 -13.78
N ASN A 155 -20.15 2.66 -13.39
CA ASN A 155 -20.17 4.12 -13.49
C ASN A 155 -18.87 4.61 -14.15
N PHE A 156 -18.53 4.00 -15.29
CA PHE A 156 -17.28 4.26 -16.00
C PHE A 156 -17.27 5.66 -16.62
N GLU A 157 -16.18 6.39 -16.39
CA GLU A 157 -15.91 7.69 -17.02
C GLU A 157 -14.55 7.65 -17.71
N LEU A 158 -14.55 7.84 -19.05
CA LEU A 158 -13.33 7.76 -19.87
C LEU A 158 -12.21 8.68 -19.39
N LYS A 159 -12.55 9.91 -18.99
CA LYS A 159 -11.55 10.87 -18.49
C LYS A 159 -10.87 10.36 -17.21
N LYS A 160 -11.66 9.90 -16.23
CA LYS A 160 -11.13 9.34 -14.98
C LYS A 160 -10.29 8.10 -15.22
N PHE A 161 -10.70 7.26 -16.17
CA PHE A 161 -9.90 6.12 -16.61
C PHE A 161 -8.55 6.57 -17.16
N LYS A 162 -8.53 7.48 -18.15
CA LYS A 162 -7.28 7.98 -18.75
C LYS A 162 -6.33 8.59 -17.71
N ASP A 163 -6.86 9.41 -16.79
CA ASP A 163 -6.07 10.00 -15.71
C ASP A 163 -5.47 8.90 -14.81
N THR A 164 -6.28 7.92 -14.40
CA THR A 164 -5.82 6.81 -13.55
C THR A 164 -4.84 5.88 -14.26
N ASP A 165 -5.05 5.60 -15.55
CA ASP A 165 -4.20 4.73 -16.38
C ASP A 165 -2.82 5.34 -16.57
N TYR A 166 -2.77 6.66 -16.81
CA TYR A 166 -1.53 7.40 -16.90
C TYR A 166 -0.77 7.41 -15.57
N ASP A 167 -1.43 7.76 -14.45
CA ASP A 167 -0.81 7.79 -13.13
C ASP A 167 -0.30 6.41 -12.71
N TYR A 168 -1.07 5.36 -12.97
CA TYR A 168 -0.65 3.98 -12.74
C TYR A 168 0.60 3.62 -13.56
N TYR A 169 0.59 3.91 -14.86
CA TYR A 169 1.70 3.61 -15.76
C TYR A 169 3.00 4.28 -15.32
N GLN A 170 2.96 5.57 -14.97
CA GLN A 170 4.14 6.32 -14.53
C GLN A 170 4.79 5.70 -13.29
N ILE A 171 3.98 5.34 -12.29
CA ILE A 171 4.48 4.72 -11.05
C ILE A 171 4.98 3.30 -11.32
N TYR A 172 4.24 2.51 -12.11
CA TYR A 172 4.65 1.16 -12.47
C TYR A 172 6.02 1.15 -13.17
N ASP A 173 6.21 2.00 -14.17
CA ASP A 173 7.46 2.10 -14.92
C ASP A 173 8.62 2.52 -13.99
N LEU A 174 8.38 3.51 -13.13
CA LEU A 174 9.35 3.95 -12.13
C LEU A 174 9.76 2.83 -11.16
N ILE A 175 8.81 2.03 -10.65
CA ILE A 175 9.14 0.91 -9.77
C ILE A 175 9.91 -0.15 -10.58
N SER A 176 9.46 -0.49 -11.78
CA SER A 176 10.05 -1.53 -12.62
C SER A 176 11.54 -1.29 -12.89
N THR A 177 11.94 -0.03 -13.09
CA THR A 177 13.35 0.36 -13.30
C THR A 177 14.19 0.31 -12.03
N GLN A 178 13.57 0.45 -10.85
CA GLN A 178 14.27 0.42 -9.56
C GLN A 178 14.40 -0.98 -8.98
N VAL A 179 13.45 -1.87 -9.26
CA VAL A 179 13.34 -3.16 -8.56
C VAL A 179 13.62 -4.37 -9.45
N SER A 180 14.02 -4.18 -10.71
CA SER A 180 14.15 -5.24 -11.71
C SER A 180 15.04 -6.43 -11.32
N ASN A 181 15.89 -6.28 -10.30
CA ASN A 181 16.83 -7.29 -9.83
C ASN A 181 16.53 -7.77 -8.40
N CYS A 182 15.35 -7.47 -7.86
CA CYS A 182 14.95 -7.85 -6.51
C CYS A 182 13.67 -8.69 -6.58
N ASP A 183 13.83 -10.01 -6.57
CA ASP A 183 12.75 -10.98 -6.80
C ASP A 183 11.50 -10.73 -5.97
N PRO A 184 11.59 -10.41 -4.66
CA PRO A 184 10.41 -10.13 -3.87
C PRO A 184 9.65 -8.89 -4.38
N TYR A 185 10.33 -7.76 -4.65
CA TYR A 185 9.67 -6.60 -5.24
C TYR A 185 9.12 -6.87 -6.65
N VAL A 186 9.82 -7.66 -7.46
CA VAL A 186 9.34 -8.08 -8.78
C VAL A 186 8.02 -8.84 -8.64
N GLN A 187 7.93 -9.79 -7.72
CA GLN A 187 6.72 -10.57 -7.49
C GLN A 187 5.56 -9.69 -7.01
N LEU A 188 5.81 -8.76 -6.10
CA LEU A 188 4.80 -7.78 -5.64
C LEU A 188 4.29 -6.93 -6.81
N LEU A 189 5.19 -6.47 -7.68
CA LEU A 189 4.85 -5.67 -8.84
C LEU A 189 4.03 -6.45 -9.88
N ILE A 190 4.37 -7.72 -10.12
CA ILE A 190 3.60 -8.64 -10.97
C ILE A 190 2.17 -8.82 -10.43
N ASN A 191 2.01 -9.00 -9.11
CA ASN A 191 0.70 -9.15 -8.47
C ASN A 191 -0.17 -7.90 -8.65
N PHE A 192 0.42 -6.71 -8.49
CA PHE A 192 -0.27 -5.45 -8.74
C PHE A 192 -0.63 -5.26 -10.20
N LYS A 193 0.28 -5.58 -11.12
CA LYS A 193 0.02 -5.54 -12.56
C LYS A 193 -1.16 -6.40 -12.95
N LYS A 194 -1.17 -7.66 -12.52
CA LYS A 194 -2.29 -8.57 -12.79
C LYS A 194 -3.62 -7.98 -12.32
N THR A 195 -3.66 -7.46 -11.09
CA THR A 195 -4.87 -6.83 -10.53
C THR A 195 -5.35 -5.63 -11.36
N TYR A 196 -4.43 -4.80 -11.83
CA TYR A 196 -4.78 -3.62 -12.63
C TYR A 196 -5.18 -3.98 -14.05
N ASP A 197 -4.48 -4.94 -14.68
CA ASP A 197 -4.81 -5.44 -16.01
C ASP A 197 -6.22 -6.05 -16.04
N ASP A 198 -6.62 -6.83 -15.02
CA ASP A 198 -7.98 -7.37 -14.90
C ASP A 198 -9.04 -6.25 -14.92
N TYR A 199 -8.79 -5.14 -14.22
CA TYR A 199 -9.66 -3.96 -14.27
C TYR A 199 -9.62 -3.27 -15.63
N ARG A 200 -8.42 -3.09 -16.20
CA ARG A 200 -8.17 -2.38 -17.45
C ARG A 200 -8.83 -3.07 -18.64
N GLU A 201 -8.79 -4.39 -18.70
CA GLU A 201 -9.48 -5.19 -19.71
C GLU A 201 -10.99 -4.94 -19.66
N LEU A 202 -11.60 -4.96 -18.48
CA LEU A 202 -13.02 -4.66 -18.31
C LEU A 202 -13.34 -3.20 -18.70
N ALA A 203 -12.48 -2.26 -18.32
CA ALA A 203 -12.62 -0.85 -18.64
C ALA A 203 -12.59 -0.59 -20.14
N ILE A 204 -11.67 -1.21 -20.88
CA ILE A 204 -11.53 -1.06 -22.35
C ILE A 204 -12.83 -1.43 -23.08
N THR A 205 -13.59 -2.41 -22.59
CA THR A 205 -14.90 -2.77 -23.18
C THR A 205 -15.95 -1.64 -23.13
N LYS A 206 -15.72 -0.61 -22.31
CA LYS A 206 -16.59 0.58 -22.18
C LYS A 206 -16.13 1.75 -23.03
N ILE A 207 -15.00 1.63 -23.73
CA ILE A 207 -14.34 2.72 -24.43
C ILE A 207 -14.65 2.63 -25.94
N PRO A 208 -15.01 3.75 -26.58
CA PRO A 208 -15.18 3.80 -28.04
C PRO A 208 -13.92 3.32 -28.79
N GLU A 209 -14.09 2.60 -29.90
CA GLU A 209 -12.98 2.02 -30.66
C GLU A 209 -11.97 3.06 -31.15
N ASP A 210 -12.42 4.28 -31.48
CA ASP A 210 -11.57 5.39 -31.93
C ASP A 210 -10.62 5.93 -30.83
N GLU A 211 -10.85 5.57 -29.58
CA GLU A 211 -10.01 5.96 -28.43
C GLU A 211 -9.03 4.86 -28.01
N HIS A 212 -9.08 3.67 -28.63
CA HIS A 212 -8.28 2.51 -28.23
C HIS A 212 -6.78 2.70 -28.49
N ASP A 213 -6.40 3.28 -29.63
CA ASP A 213 -4.99 3.45 -30.00
C ASP A 213 -4.22 4.30 -28.97
N ASN A 214 -4.87 5.35 -28.43
CA ASN A 214 -4.30 6.19 -27.39
C ASN A 214 -4.06 5.42 -26.09
N ILE A 215 -4.89 4.43 -25.76
CA ILE A 215 -4.79 3.64 -24.54
C ILE A 215 -3.72 2.56 -24.67
N TYR A 216 -3.67 1.88 -25.82
CA TYR A 216 -2.67 0.84 -26.06
C TYR A 216 -1.24 1.38 -26.13
N SER A 217 -1.04 2.68 -26.39
CA SER A 217 0.27 3.32 -26.29
C SER A 217 0.87 3.36 -24.87
N LEU A 218 0.05 3.20 -23.82
CA LEU A 218 0.47 3.18 -22.40
C LEU A 218 0.70 1.74 -21.88
N ALA A 219 1.32 0.89 -22.70
CA ALA A 219 1.60 -0.48 -22.30
C ALA A 219 2.76 -0.55 -21.28
N CYS A 220 2.49 -1.10 -20.10
CA CYS A 220 3.51 -1.40 -19.10
C CYS A 220 4.54 -2.39 -19.65
N SER A 221 5.83 -2.09 -19.46
CA SER A 221 6.93 -2.98 -19.85
C SER A 221 6.78 -4.36 -19.18
N PRO A 222 7.05 -5.46 -19.92
CA PRO A 222 7.13 -6.78 -19.31
C PRO A 222 8.28 -6.83 -18.31
N ILE A 223 8.04 -7.46 -17.17
CA ILE A 223 9.06 -7.70 -16.15
C ILE A 223 9.34 -9.20 -16.15
N ASN A 224 10.58 -9.56 -16.44
CA ASN A 224 11.01 -10.95 -16.39
C ASN A 224 11.32 -11.30 -14.93
N SER A 225 10.63 -12.32 -14.40
CA SER A 225 11.08 -13.01 -13.20
C SER A 225 12.10 -14.06 -13.63
N ASN A 226 13.32 -14.04 -13.07
CA ASN A 226 14.36 -15.05 -13.35
C ASN A 226 14.21 -16.29 -12.45
N ASP A 227 13.02 -16.55 -11.92
CA ASP A 227 12.86 -17.47 -10.80
C ASP A 227 12.85 -18.94 -11.24
N ASP A 228 14.00 -19.59 -11.12
CA ASP A 228 14.19 -21.05 -11.06
C ASP A 228 14.08 -21.59 -9.61
N GLN A 229 13.69 -20.78 -8.61
CA GLN A 229 13.58 -21.18 -7.20
C GLN A 229 12.22 -20.82 -6.56
N PRO A 230 11.22 -21.73 -6.62
CA PRO A 230 9.88 -21.51 -6.07
C PRO A 230 9.80 -21.31 -4.54
N GLU A 231 10.94 -21.29 -3.83
CA GLU A 231 11.04 -21.12 -2.38
C GLU A 231 11.29 -19.66 -1.95
N LEU A 232 11.46 -18.71 -2.89
CA LEU A 232 11.61 -17.27 -2.61
C LEU A 232 10.35 -16.44 -2.91
N LEU A 233 9.20 -17.11 -3.05
CA LEU A 233 7.93 -16.45 -2.75
C LEU A 233 8.05 -15.85 -1.34
N PHE A 234 7.46 -14.68 -1.09
CA PHE A 234 7.35 -14.15 0.27
C PHE A 234 6.51 -15.12 1.15
N GLY A 235 7.12 -16.22 1.59
CA GLY A 235 6.61 -17.23 2.50
C GLY A 235 6.90 -16.87 3.95
#